data_AF-A0A1W9SQ74-F1
#
_entry.id   AF-A0A1W9SQ74-F1
#
_cell.length_a   1.000
_cell.length_b   1.000
_cell.length_c   1.000
_cell.angle_alpha   90.00
_cell.angle_beta   90.00
_cell.angle_gamma   90.00
#
_symmetry.space_group_name_H-M   'P 1'
#
loop_
_entity.id
_entity.type
_entity.pdbx_description
1 polymer ?
#
loop_
_entity_poly.entity_id
_entity_poly.type
_entity_poly.pdbx_seq_one_letter_code
_entity_poly.pdbx_strand_id
1 'polypeptide(L)'
;MKNKIYLKNIIDGSFLSKELFIEMLPYMFFLTFLTIFYIGNRYHAEKIFRERSILKKKIENLRAESITTTSHLMFISKESEVIKLVKKQKLELLESKFPPKKIFIEK
;
A
#
# COMPACT_ATOMS: atom_id res chain seq x y z
N MET A 1 -56.97 20.25 1.51
CA MET A 1 -57.01 19.84 2.94
C MET A 1 -56.45 18.43 3.21
N LYS A 2 -56.62 17.45 2.30
CA LYS A 2 -56.11 16.07 2.45
C LYS A 2 -54.60 15.95 2.75
N ASN A 3 -53.74 16.69 2.06
CA ASN A 3 -52.27 16.58 2.24
C ASN A 3 -51.79 17.00 3.64
N LYS A 4 -52.48 17.96 4.29
CA LYS A 4 -52.20 18.35 5.68
C LYS A 4 -52.54 17.23 6.66
N ILE A 5 -53.57 16.45 6.38
CA ILE A 5 -54.00 15.30 7.19
C ILE A 5 -53.00 14.16 7.04
N TYR A 6 -52.48 13.90 5.84
CA TYR A 6 -51.43 12.89 5.64
C TYR A 6 -50.13 13.24 6.39
N LEU A 7 -49.66 14.49 6.30
CA LEU A 7 -48.47 14.94 7.03
C LEU A 7 -48.67 14.84 8.55
N LYS A 8 -49.83 15.28 9.04
CA LYS A 8 -50.21 15.17 10.45
C LYS A 8 -50.21 13.70 10.92
N ASN A 9 -50.78 12.80 10.12
CA ASN A 9 -50.86 11.38 10.48
C ASN A 9 -49.50 10.65 10.49
N ILE A 10 -48.53 11.14 9.72
CA ILE A 10 -47.14 10.64 9.74
C ILE A 10 -46.41 11.13 11.00
N ILE A 11 -46.60 12.40 11.38
CA ILE A 11 -45.96 13.00 12.56
C ILE A 11 -46.59 12.48 13.87
N ASP A 12 -47.91 12.31 13.90
CA ASP A 12 -48.67 11.81 15.05
C ASP A 12 -48.50 10.29 15.26
N GLY A 13 -47.70 9.60 14.44
CA GLY A 13 -47.37 8.18 14.62
C GLY A 13 -48.50 7.20 14.27
N SER A 14 -49.71 7.68 13.98
CA SER A 14 -50.88 6.85 13.61
C SER A 14 -50.65 5.93 12.40
N PHE A 15 -49.70 6.27 11.52
CA PHE A 15 -49.26 5.43 10.41
C PHE A 15 -48.39 4.25 10.86
N LEU A 16 -47.57 4.44 11.90
CA LEU A 16 -46.70 3.43 12.49
C LEU A 16 -47.50 2.39 13.30
N SER A 17 -48.65 2.81 13.86
CA SER A 17 -49.57 1.96 14.62
C SER A 17 -50.42 1.02 13.76
N LYS A 18 -50.30 1.08 12.43
CA LYS A 18 -51.01 0.13 11.55
C LYS A 18 -50.42 -1.26 11.74
N GLU A 19 -51.26 -2.27 11.94
CA GLU A 19 -50.86 -3.67 12.16
C GLU A 19 -49.84 -4.17 11.12
N LEU A 20 -50.03 -3.82 9.84
CA LEU A 20 -49.09 -4.14 8.75
C LEU A 20 -47.67 -3.59 8.97
N PHE A 21 -47.54 -2.40 9.56
CA PHE A 21 -46.24 -1.77 9.82
C PHE A 21 -45.51 -2.44 10.99
N ILE A 22 -46.28 -2.88 12.00
CA ILE A 22 -45.77 -3.59 13.17
C ILE A 22 -45.24 -4.98 12.76
N GLU A 23 -45.92 -5.66 11.84
CA GLU A 23 -45.46 -6.95 11.29
C GLU A 23 -44.18 -6.83 10.43
N MET A 24 -43.99 -5.70 9.73
CA MET A 24 -42.80 -5.43 8.91
C MET A 24 -41.61 -4.87 9.70
N LEU A 25 -41.81 -4.51 10.96
CA LEU A 25 -40.82 -3.87 11.82
C LEU A 25 -39.52 -4.70 11.98
N PRO A 26 -39.58 -6.04 12.18
CA PRO A 26 -38.38 -6.88 12.23
C PRO A 26 -37.59 -6.87 10.91
N TYR A 27 -38.29 -6.81 9.78
CA TYR A 27 -37.65 -6.76 8.45
C TYR A 27 -36.94 -5.42 8.23
N MET A 28 -37.54 -4.31 8.65
CA MET A 28 -36.89 -2.99 8.62
C MET A 28 -35.63 -2.95 9.49
N PHE A 29 -35.69 -3.50 10.70
CA PHE A 29 -34.50 -3.62 11.55
C PHE A 29 -33.40 -4.46 10.91
N PHE A 30 -33.76 -5.57 10.27
CA PHE A 30 -32.81 -6.40 9.52
C PHE A 30 -32.13 -5.61 8.39
N LEU A 31 -32.90 -4.83 7.61
CA LEU A 31 -32.33 -3.98 6.56
C LEU A 31 -31.44 -2.87 7.10
N THR A 32 -31.85 -2.22 8.20
CA THR A 32 -31.02 -1.20 8.86
C THR A 32 -29.72 -1.81 9.38
N PHE A 33 -29.79 -2.98 10.00
CA PHE A 33 -28.61 -3.72 10.45
C PHE A 33 -27.67 -4.06 9.29
N LEU A 34 -28.21 -4.59 8.18
CA LEU A 34 -27.45 -4.88 6.97
C LEU A 34 -26.79 -3.60 6.40
N THR A 35 -27.52 -2.48 6.42
CA THR A 35 -27.01 -1.19 5.94
C THR A 35 -25.82 -0.71 6.77
N ILE A 36 -25.92 -0.79 8.11
CA ILE A 36 -24.82 -0.44 9.01
C ILE A 36 -23.61 -1.34 8.72
N PHE A 37 -23.83 -2.65 8.60
CA PHE A 37 -22.76 -3.60 8.30
C PHE A 37 -22.11 -3.31 6.94
N TYR A 38 -22.90 -2.99 5.92
CA TYR A 38 -22.42 -2.66 4.58
C TYR A 38 -21.56 -1.39 4.59
N ILE A 39 -22.01 -0.34 5.29
CA ILE A 39 -21.24 0.90 5.44
C ILE A 39 -19.91 0.62 6.15
N GLY A 40 -19.93 -0.14 7.24
CA GLY A 40 -18.71 -0.53 7.96
C GLY A 40 -17.73 -1.31 7.09
N ASN A 41 -18.20 -2.31 6.34
CA ASN A 41 -17.38 -3.08 5.42
C ASN A 41 -16.79 -2.21 4.31
N ARG A 42 -17.58 -1.29 3.76
CA ARG A 42 -17.11 -0.35 2.74
C ARG A 42 -15.96 0.51 3.25
N TYR A 43 -16.09 1.11 4.44
CA TYR A 43 -15.01 1.92 5.02
C TYR A 43 -13.76 1.08 5.30
N HIS A 44 -13.92 -0.16 5.76
CA HIS A 44 -12.80 -1.07 5.97
C HIS A 44 -12.05 -1.39 4.66
N ALA A 45 -12.80 -1.72 3.60
CA ALA A 45 -12.23 -1.98 2.29
C ALA A 45 -11.51 -0.76 1.71
N GLU A 46 -12.08 0.43 1.85
CA GLU A 46 -11.49 1.69 1.40
C GLU A 46 -10.17 1.98 2.13
N LYS A 47 -10.13 1.76 3.45
CA LYS A 47 -8.91 1.90 4.25
C LYS A 47 -7.81 0.95 3.75
N ILE A 48 -8.13 -0.33 3.57
CA ILE A 48 -7.16 -1.33 3.08
C ILE A 48 -6.67 -0.96 1.67
N PHE A 49 -7.57 -0.51 0.79
CA PHE A 49 -7.20 -0.11 -0.55
C PHE A 49 -6.20 1.06 -0.54
N ARG A 50 -6.45 2.07 0.30
CA ARG A 50 -5.55 3.20 0.48
C ARG A 50 -4.17 2.77 1.02
N GLU A 51 -4.16 1.93 2.05
CA GLU A 51 -2.92 1.40 2.64
C GLU A 51 -2.12 0.59 1.62
N ARG A 52 -2.78 -0.27 0.82
CA ARG A 52 -2.14 -1.02 -0.26
C ARG A 52 -1.51 -0.11 -1.30
N SER A 53 -2.20 0.97 -1.69
CA SER A 53 -1.68 1.94 -2.65
C SER A 53 -0.40 2.63 -2.14
N ILE A 54 -0.42 3.08 -0.89
CA ILE A 54 0.75 3.71 -0.24
C ILE A 54 1.90 2.70 -0.12
N LEU A 55 1.61 1.48 0.31
CA LEU A 55 2.60 0.43 0.47
C LEU A 55 3.25 0.05 -0.87
N LYS A 56 2.45 -0.07 -1.94
CA LYS A 56 2.96 -0.33 -3.29
C LYS A 56 3.93 0.75 -3.74
N LYS A 57 3.57 2.02 -3.56
CA LYS A 57 4.45 3.15 -3.87
C LYS A 57 5.74 3.12 -3.06
N LYS A 58 5.67 2.72 -1.78
CA LYS A 58 6.85 2.56 -0.92
C LYS A 58 7.78 1.45 -1.44
N ILE A 59 7.23 0.32 -1.88
CA ILE A 59 8.00 -0.78 -2.48
C ILE A 59 8.69 -0.32 -3.76
N GLU A 60 7.98 0.40 -4.64
CA GLU A 60 8.56 0.93 -5.88
C GLU A 60 9.72 1.91 -5.60
N ASN A 61 9.54 2.83 -4.64
CA ASN A 61 10.59 3.76 -4.23
C ASN A 61 11.81 3.03 -3.65
N LEU A 62 11.61 2.07 -2.74
CA LEU A 62 12.71 1.28 -2.15
C LEU A 62 13.46 0.48 -3.21
N ARG A 63 12.74 -0.04 -4.22
CA ARG A 63 13.37 -0.74 -5.34
C ARG A 63 14.24 0.21 -6.16
N ALA A 64 13.74 1.39 -6.49
CA ALA A 64 14.51 2.41 -7.21
C ALA A 64 15.75 2.85 -6.42
N GLU A 65 15.62 3.02 -5.10
CA GLU A 65 16.73 3.37 -4.20
C GLU A 65 17.78 2.26 -4.15
N SER A 66 17.36 0.99 -4.07
CA SER A 66 18.29 -0.14 -4.08
C SER A 66 19.09 -0.22 -5.38
N ILE A 67 18.43 -0.05 -6.54
CA ILE A 67 19.09 -0.03 -7.85
C ILE A 67 20.07 1.13 -7.94
N THR A 68 19.66 2.32 -7.46
CA THR A 68 20.52 3.51 -7.48
C THR A 68 21.75 3.32 -6.59
N THR A 69 21.57 2.82 -5.37
CA THR A 69 22.66 2.56 -4.42
C THR A 69 23.62 1.50 -4.97
N THR A 70 23.11 0.39 -5.50
CA THR A 70 23.93 -0.64 -6.14
C THR A 70 24.66 -0.09 -7.36
N SER A 71 24.01 0.74 -8.18
CA SER A 71 24.66 1.36 -9.34
C SER A 71 25.79 2.30 -8.93
N HIS A 72 25.59 3.07 -7.86
CA HIS A 72 26.64 3.92 -7.30
C HIS A 72 27.82 3.09 -6.78
N LEU A 73 27.55 1.98 -6.08
CA LEU A 73 28.57 1.03 -5.65
C LEU A 73 29.33 0.45 -6.85
N MET A 74 28.62 -0.02 -7.88
CA MET A 74 29.24 -0.55 -9.10
C MET A 74 30.13 0.47 -9.80
N PHE A 75 29.71 1.74 -9.81
CA PHE A 75 30.50 2.83 -10.38
C PHE A 75 31.81 3.03 -9.63
N ILE A 76 31.77 3.14 -8.29
CA ILE A 76 33.00 3.33 -7.48
C ILE A 76 33.88 2.07 -7.44
N SER A 77 33.29 0.87 -7.54
CA SER A 77 34.02 -0.40 -7.61
C SER A 77 34.61 -0.69 -9.00
N LYS A 78 34.35 0.15 -10.00
CA LYS A 78 34.93 0.02 -11.33
C LYS A 78 36.45 0.18 -11.26
N GLU A 79 37.19 -0.72 -11.89
CA GLU A 79 38.66 -0.72 -11.91
C GLU A 79 39.26 0.66 -12.25
N SER A 80 38.72 1.34 -13.26
CA SER A 80 39.16 2.68 -13.64
C SER A 80 38.96 3.73 -12.54
N GLU A 81 37.86 3.65 -11.78
CA GLU A 81 37.58 4.55 -10.66
C GLU A 81 38.44 4.19 -9.44
N VAL A 82 38.63 2.90 -9.15
CA VAL A 82 39.53 2.42 -8.11
C VAL A 82 40.97 2.89 -8.37
N ILE A 83 41.47 2.78 -9.61
CA ILE A 83 42.81 3.26 -9.98
C ILE A 83 42.93 4.77 -9.78
N LYS A 84 41.90 5.55 -10.15
CA LYS A 84 41.87 7.01 -9.89
C LYS A 84 41.94 7.30 -8.38
N LEU A 85 41.18 6.56 -7.57
CA LEU A 85 41.17 6.71 -6.11
C LEU A 85 42.50 6.33 -5.46
N VAL A 86 43.15 5.26 -5.92
CA VAL A 86 44.48 4.81 -5.49
C VAL A 86 45.53 5.88 -5.78
N LYS A 87 45.54 6.42 -7.01
CA LYS A 87 46.45 7.50 -7.42
C LYS A 87 46.22 8.77 -6.60
N LYS A 88 44.95 9.16 -6.37
CA LYS A 88 44.58 10.32 -5.56
C LYS A 88 45.04 10.18 -4.11
N GLN A 89 44.96 8.98 -3.55
CA GLN A 89 45.38 8.68 -2.18
C GLN A 89 46.89 8.41 -2.04
N LYS A 90 47.67 8.53 -3.13
CA LYS A 90 49.12 8.25 -3.18
C LYS A 90 49.49 6.86 -2.66
N LEU A 91 48.61 5.89 -2.88
CA LEU A 91 48.90 4.50 -2.58
C LEU A 91 49.81 3.93 -3.67
N GLU A 92 50.91 3.28 -3.29
CA GLU A 92 51.91 2.68 -4.21
C GLU A 92 51.42 1.36 -4.83
N LEU A 93 50.13 1.27 -5.17
CA LEU A 93 49.52 0.08 -5.75
C LEU A 93 49.52 0.18 -7.28
N LEU A 94 50.00 -0.88 -7.94
CA LEU A 94 50.05 -1.01 -9.39
C LEU A 94 48.96 -1.96 -9.89
N GLU A 95 48.38 -1.65 -11.05
CA GLU A 95 47.36 -2.49 -11.70
C GLU A 95 47.96 -3.83 -12.16
N SER A 96 47.26 -4.92 -11.91
CA SER A 96 47.69 -6.26 -12.33
C SER A 96 47.42 -6.47 -13.82
N LYS A 97 48.45 -6.30 -14.65
CA LYS A 97 48.37 -6.51 -16.11
C LYS A 97 48.40 -7.98 -16.54
N PHE A 98 48.64 -8.89 -15.60
CA PHE A 98 48.81 -10.31 -15.86
C PHE A 98 47.60 -11.11 -15.35
N PRO A 99 47.10 -12.09 -16.11
CA PRO A 99 45.99 -12.94 -15.67
C PRO A 99 46.40 -13.77 -14.43
N PRO A 100 45.43 -14.14 -13.58
CA PRO A 100 45.71 -14.94 -12.38
C PRO A 100 46.31 -16.30 -12.77
N LYS A 101 47.49 -16.61 -12.20
CA LYS A 101 48.15 -17.91 -12.40
C LYS A 101 47.42 -18.98 -11.58
N LYS A 102 46.99 -20.06 -12.22
CA LYS A 102 46.52 -21.25 -11.50
C LYS A 102 47.71 -21.90 -10.81
N ILE A 103 47.65 -22.03 -9.49
CA ILE A 103 48.63 -22.78 -8.70
C ILE A 103 48.23 -24.25 -8.81
N PHE A 104 49.03 -25.03 -9.54
CA PHE A 104 48.90 -26.48 -9.55
C PHE A 104 49.78 -27.01 -8.41
N ILE A 105 49.16 -27.75 -7.48
CA ILE A 105 49.87 -28.47 -6.42
C ILE A 105 50.24 -29.81 -7.01
N GLU A 106 51.54 -30.04 -7.27
CA GLU A 106 52.04 -31.38 -7.53
C GLU A 106 51.97 -32.18 -6.23
N LYS A 107 51.47 -33.42 -6.35
CA LYS A 107 51.00 -34.26 -5.25
C LYS A 107 52.15 -34.92 -4.51
#